data_AF-A0A9P5WW24-F1
#
_entry.id   AF-A0A9P5WW24-F1
#
_cell.length_a   1.000
_cell.length_b   1.000
_cell.length_c   1.000
_cell.angle_alpha   90.00
_cell.angle_beta   90.00
_cell.angle_gamma   90.00
#
_symmetry.space_group_name_H-M   'P 1'
#
loop_
_entity.id
_entity.type
_entity.pdbx_description
1 polymer ?
#
loop_
_entity_poly.entity_id
_entity_poly.type
_entity_poly.pdbx_seq_one_letter_code
_entity_poly.pdbx_strand_id
1 'polypeptide(L)'
;CWQWGHVMDVCHCLVIHCPICSGLHMQANHHSITRCCHGNPKASTPVPPTPTDMPCPHIRACINCGNQYAANDWCCPYWHHHF
;
A
#
# COMPACT_ATOMS: atom_id res chain seq x y z
N CYS A 1 6.54 -0.17 11.74
CA CYS A 1 6.29 -1.25 10.76
C CYS A 1 4.83 -1.27 10.38
N TRP A 2 4.55 -1.35 9.07
CA TRP A 2 3.19 -1.41 8.56
C TRP A 2 2.48 -2.74 8.87
N GLN A 3 3.24 -3.83 9.00
CA GLN A 3 2.73 -5.19 9.26
C GLN A 3 2.35 -5.45 10.72
N TRP A 4 2.74 -4.56 11.64
CA TRP A 4 2.53 -4.78 13.07
C TRP A 4 2.14 -3.50 13.82
N GLY A 5 1.95 -2.38 13.12
CA GLY A 5 1.46 -1.13 13.71
C GLY A 5 2.42 -0.40 14.65
N HIS A 6 3.67 -0.84 14.88
CA HIS A 6 4.59 -0.15 15.80
C HIS A 6 5.45 0.94 15.12
N VAL A 7 6.12 1.79 15.91
CA VAL A 7 7.11 2.77 15.42
C VAL A 7 8.29 2.11 14.68
N MET A 8 8.86 2.81 13.69
CA MET A 8 9.95 2.26 12.87
C MET A 8 11.25 2.03 13.67
N ASP A 9 11.49 2.82 14.71
CA ASP A 9 12.71 2.73 15.53
C ASP A 9 12.81 1.42 16.33
N VAL A 10 11.67 0.80 16.66
CA VAL A 10 11.61 -0.51 17.34
C VAL A 10 11.40 -1.67 16.36
N CYS A 11 11.47 -1.40 15.06
CA CYS A 11 11.20 -2.37 14.02
C CYS A 11 12.41 -3.25 13.73
N HIS A 12 12.28 -4.55 14.01
CA HIS A 12 13.27 -5.55 13.57
C HIS A 12 13.11 -5.96 12.09
N CYS A 13 12.06 -5.51 11.39
CA CYS A 13 11.99 -5.71 9.95
C CYS A 13 12.98 -4.77 9.25
N LEU A 14 14.03 -5.36 8.69
CA LEU A 14 15.05 -4.66 7.88
C LEU A 14 14.49 -4.06 6.58
N VAL A 15 13.22 -4.34 6.24
CA VAL A 15 12.61 -3.95 4.96
C VAL A 15 11.31 -3.20 5.19
N ILE A 16 11.17 -2.05 4.53
CA ILE A 16 9.94 -1.27 4.51
C ILE A 16 8.97 -1.95 3.54
N HIS A 17 7.85 -2.44 4.07
CA HIS A 17 6.74 -2.93 3.27
C HIS A 17 5.85 -1.77 2.82
N CYS A 18 5.25 -1.87 1.65
CA CYS A 18 4.27 -0.91 1.18
C CYS A 18 2.96 -1.09 1.98
N PRO A 19 2.39 -0.06 2.63
CA PRO A 19 1.13 -0.19 3.37
C PRO A 19 -0.10 -0.45 2.47
N ILE A 20 0.06 -0.30 1.15
CA ILE A 20 -1.01 -0.49 0.15
C ILE A 20 -1.05 -1.94 -0.34
N CYS A 21 0.11 -2.54 -0.68
CA CYS A 21 0.16 -3.87 -1.31
C CYS A 21 1.16 -4.84 -0.65
N SER A 22 1.78 -4.45 0.46
CA SER A 22 2.73 -5.28 1.23
C SER A 22 4.02 -5.62 0.51
N GLY A 23 4.23 -5.10 -0.70
CA GLY A 23 5.45 -5.26 -1.48
C GLY A 23 6.66 -4.61 -0.80
N LEU A 24 7.86 -5.08 -1.13
CA LEU A 24 9.13 -4.59 -0.57
C LEU A 24 9.55 -3.27 -1.22
N HIS A 25 8.75 -2.23 -1.00
CA HIS A 25 9.00 -0.89 -1.50
C HIS A 25 8.28 0.17 -0.66
N MET A 26 8.78 1.40 -0.70
CA MET A 26 8.16 2.52 -0.01
C MET A 26 6.83 2.90 -0.66
N GLN A 27 5.88 3.45 0.12
CA GLN A 27 4.59 3.93 -0.40
C GLN A 27 4.76 4.94 -1.54
N ALA A 28 5.73 5.85 -1.42
CA ALA A 28 6.04 6.85 -2.45
C ALA A 28 6.40 6.23 -3.82
N ASN A 29 6.98 5.03 -3.83
CA ASN A 29 7.39 4.34 -5.04
C ASN A 29 6.31 3.35 -5.53
N HIS A 30 5.15 3.31 -4.89
CA HIS A 30 4.11 2.35 -5.22
C HIS A 30 3.62 2.50 -6.67
N HIS A 31 3.33 3.73 -7.11
CA HIS A 31 2.83 3.97 -8.46
C HIS A 31 3.87 3.66 -9.55
N SER A 32 5.16 3.83 -9.25
CA SER A 32 6.25 3.56 -10.20
C SER A 32 6.64 2.09 -10.27
N ILE A 33 6.46 1.30 -9.20
CA ILE A 33 6.87 -0.11 -9.15
C ILE A 33 5.72 -1.06 -9.49
N THR A 34 4.49 -0.74 -9.09
CA THR A 34 3.40 -1.72 -9.14
C THR A 34 2.66 -1.71 -10.49
N ARG A 35 2.52 -2.91 -11.06
CA ARG A 35 1.80 -3.12 -12.33
C ARG A 35 0.33 -2.67 -12.27
N CYS A 36 -0.29 -2.69 -11.08
CA CYS A 36 -1.67 -2.24 -10.92
C CYS A 36 -1.84 -0.73 -11.18
N CYS A 37 -0.78 0.08 -11.04
CA CYS A 37 -0.82 1.52 -11.30
C CYS A 37 -0.35 1.90 -12.73
N HIS A 38 0.36 1.02 -13.44
CA HIS A 38 0.96 1.34 -14.76
C HIS A 38 -0.04 1.43 -15.91
N GLY A 39 -1.26 0.93 -15.71
CA GLY A 39 -2.22 0.78 -16.81
C GLY A 39 -1.79 -0.32 -17.80
N ASN A 40 -2.58 -0.48 -18.85
CA ASN A 40 -2.33 -1.45 -19.90
C ASN A 40 -2.66 -0.84 -21.27
N PRO A 41 -1.68 -0.18 -21.92
CA PRO A 41 -1.89 0.43 -23.23
C PRO A 41 -2.04 -0.61 -24.36
N LYS A 42 -1.65 -1.86 -24.11
CA LYS A 42 -1.71 -2.96 -25.09
C LYS A 42 -3.00 -3.80 -25.00
N ALA A 43 -3.91 -3.48 -24.08
CA ALA A 43 -5.21 -4.15 -23.98
C ALA A 43 -6.13 -3.76 -25.16
N SER A 44 -7.08 -4.64 -25.50
CA SER A 44 -8.11 -4.34 -26.52
C SER A 44 -8.89 -3.06 -26.23
N THR A 45 -9.04 -2.73 -24.94
CA THR A 45 -9.42 -1.41 -24.46
C THR A 45 -8.26 -0.85 -23.65
N PRO A 46 -7.54 0.19 -24.15
CA PRO A 46 -6.40 0.75 -23.43
C PRO A 46 -6.80 1.24 -22.03
N VAL A 47 -6.08 0.77 -21.02
CA VAL A 47 -6.26 1.24 -19.64
C VAL A 47 -5.15 2.27 -19.34
N PRO A 48 -5.49 3.54 -19.06
CA PRO A 48 -4.49 4.53 -18.71
C PRO A 48 -3.83 4.18 -17.36
N PRO A 49 -2.58 4.61 -17.13
CA PRO A 49 -1.96 4.54 -15.81
C PRO A 49 -2.79 5.31 -14.78
N THR A 50 -2.76 4.86 -13.53
CA THR A 50 -3.38 5.57 -12.42
C THR A 50 -2.60 6.85 -12.13
N PRO A 51 -3.22 8.05 -12.19
CA PRO A 51 -2.56 9.30 -11.82
C PRO A 51 -1.94 9.21 -10.43
N THR A 52 -0.83 9.91 -10.20
CA THR A 52 -0.11 9.91 -8.91
C THR A 52 -1.00 10.33 -7.74
N ASP A 53 -1.97 11.22 -7.99
CA ASP A 53 -2.89 11.73 -6.97
C ASP A 53 -4.15 10.85 -6.78
N MET A 54 -4.34 9.82 -7.60
CA MET A 54 -5.48 8.93 -7.50
C MET A 54 -5.14 7.68 -6.67
N PRO A 55 -6.09 7.15 -5.89
CA PRO A 55 -5.86 5.93 -5.14
C PRO A 55 -5.58 4.77 -6.10
N CYS A 56 -4.57 3.96 -5.77
CA CYS A 56 -4.30 2.72 -6.49
C CYS A 56 -5.58 1.85 -6.60
N PRO A 57 -5.92 1.33 -7.79
CA PRO A 57 -7.14 0.56 -8.05
C PRO A 57 -7.13 -0.84 -7.42
N HIS A 58 -6.03 -1.24 -6.79
CA HIS A 58 -5.92 -2.45 -5.99
C HIS A 58 -7.01 -2.47 -4.90
N ILE A 59 -7.71 -3.61 -4.75
CA ILE A 59 -8.58 -3.86 -3.59
C ILE A 59 -7.67 -4.04 -2.39
N ARG A 60 -7.59 -3.00 -1.56
CA ARG A 60 -6.72 -2.93 -0.38
C ARG A 60 -7.23 -3.93 0.63
N ALA A 61 -6.44 -4.94 0.98
CA ALA A 61 -6.68 -5.70 2.20
C ALA A 61 -5.62 -5.26 3.20
N CYS A 62 -6.04 -4.63 4.29
CA CYS A 62 -5.14 -4.24 5.36
C CYS A 62 -4.40 -5.48 5.86
N ILE A 63 -3.07 -5.47 5.85
CA ILE A 63 -2.28 -6.60 6.35
C ILE A 63 -2.51 -6.91 7.83
N ASN A 64 -2.95 -5.92 8.60
CA ASN A 64 -3.14 -6.09 10.04
C ASN A 64 -4.52 -6.67 10.38
N CYS A 65 -5.56 -6.36 9.60
CA CYS A 65 -6.94 -6.72 9.95
C CYS A 65 -7.82 -7.23 8.79
N GLY A 66 -7.27 -7.31 7.57
CA GLY A 66 -7.95 -7.83 6.38
C GLY A 66 -9.00 -6.91 5.74
N ASN A 67 -9.29 -5.76 6.35
CA ASN A 67 -10.34 -4.83 5.87
C ASN A 67 -9.94 -4.02 4.64
N GLN A 68 -10.93 -3.38 4.01
CA GLN A 68 -10.81 -2.66 2.74
C GLN A 68 -10.13 -1.28 2.80
N TYR A 69 -9.06 -1.15 3.60
CA TYR A 69 -8.28 0.08 3.77
C TYR A 69 -6.79 -0.24 3.90
N ALA A 70 -5.94 0.79 3.79
CA ALA A 70 -4.50 0.63 3.91
C ALA A 70 -4.07 0.36 5.37
N ALA A 71 -2.88 -0.23 5.55
CA ALA A 71 -2.37 -0.53 6.89
C ALA A 71 -2.11 0.71 7.76
N ASN A 72 -2.01 1.88 7.13
CA ASN A 72 -1.76 3.18 7.75
C ASN A 72 -2.99 4.10 7.80
N ASP A 73 -4.17 3.54 7.57
CA ASP A 73 -5.42 4.27 7.69
C ASP A 73 -5.80 4.44 9.17
N TRP A 74 -6.42 5.57 9.52
CA TRP A 74 -6.96 5.80 10.87
C TRP A 74 -8.06 4.79 11.24
N CYS A 75 -8.70 4.16 10.26
CA CYS A 75 -9.68 3.10 10.49
C CYS A 75 -9.04 1.77 10.90
N CYS A 76 -7.71 1.61 10.74
CA CYS A 76 -7.00 0.40 11.14
C CYS A 76 -6.76 0.43 12.66
N PRO A 77 -7.34 -0.49 13.45
CA PRO A 77 -7.19 -0.47 14.92
C PRO A 77 -5.74 -0.68 15.36
N TYR A 78 -4.97 -1.46 14.59
CA TYR A 78 -3.54 -1.68 14.82
C TYR A 78 -2.69 -0.44 14.49
N TRP A 79 -3.17 0.44 13.63
CA TRP A 79 -2.48 1.69 13.34
C TRP A 79 -2.86 2.77 14.35
N HIS A 80 -4.17 2.99 14.51
CA HIS A 80 -4.74 4.03 15.36
C HIS A 80 -4.32 3.93 16.84
N HIS A 81 -4.12 2.72 17.36
CA HIS A 81 -3.70 2.57 18.76
C HIS A 81 -2.22 2.91 19.01
N HIS A 82 -1.42 3.01 17.95
CA HIS A 82 0.04 3.17 18.05
C HIS A 82 0.56 4.50 17.47
N PHE A 83 -0.26 5.20 16.69
CA PHE A 83 0.04 6.48 16.04
C PHE A 83 -1.19 7.40 16.09
#